data_AF-A0A442FA41-F1
#
_entry.id   AF-A0A442FA41-F1
#
_cell.length_a   1.000
_cell.length_b   1.000
_cell.length_c   1.000
_cell.angle_alpha   90.00
_cell.angle_beta   90.00
_cell.angle_gamma   90.00
#
_symmetry.space_group_name_H-M   'P 1'
#
loop_
_entity.id
_entity.type
_entity.pdbx_description
1 polymer ?
#
loop_
_entity_poly.entity_id
_entity_poly.type
_entity_poly.pdbx_seq_one_letter_code
_entity_poly.pdbx_strand_id
1 'polypeptide(L)'
;TNVAAGRISQTSTDAINGSQLYATNQAVEAVQGSVGNLTEFSVQYDKNPDGTKSNSLTLVGGDVNAPVVIHNVGAGTADTDAVNVQQLNLGLATTLDNSKTYTNQVAATTLQQANAYTDSKLSQLNMDMGEAKGEARQAAAIGLAAASLRYDDRPGKLSVAAGGGYWRGEGAVAFGAGYTSEDGRARANLSGTTAGGHWGVGAGVSFTLN
;
A
#
# COMPACT_ATOMS: atom_id res chain seq x y z
N THR A 1 91.57 32.51 -19.95
CA THR A 1 91.74 31.50 -18.88
C THR A 1 92.37 32.17 -17.66
N ASN A 2 92.28 31.58 -16.45
CA ASN A 2 92.82 32.12 -15.17
C ASN A 2 92.03 33.26 -14.49
N VAL A 3 90.69 33.25 -14.57
CA VAL A 3 89.85 34.18 -13.79
C VAL A 3 89.51 33.54 -12.44
N ALA A 4 89.97 34.14 -11.33
CA ALA A 4 89.58 33.73 -9.98
C ALA A 4 88.07 33.91 -9.78
N ALA A 5 87.47 33.21 -8.82
CA ALA A 5 86.05 33.41 -8.52
C ALA A 5 85.81 34.84 -8.02
N GLY A 6 84.92 35.57 -8.70
CA GLY A 6 84.55 36.93 -8.28
C GLY A 6 83.71 36.91 -7.01
N ARG A 7 83.71 38.00 -6.23
CA ARG A 7 82.85 38.09 -5.04
C ARG A 7 81.39 38.15 -5.47
N ILE A 8 80.53 37.40 -4.78
CA ILE A 8 79.07 37.42 -4.99
C ILE A 8 78.46 38.32 -3.92
N SER A 9 78.23 39.58 -4.27
CA SER A 9 77.53 40.56 -3.44
C SER A 9 76.86 41.62 -4.30
N GLN A 10 75.89 42.35 -3.74
CA GLN A 10 75.11 43.36 -4.46
C GLN A 10 75.97 44.49 -5.06
N THR A 11 77.10 44.82 -4.43
CA THR A 11 78.00 45.90 -4.84
C THR A 11 79.24 45.41 -5.62
N SER A 12 79.31 44.11 -5.93
CA SER A 12 80.46 43.54 -6.62
C SER A 12 80.50 43.99 -8.09
N THR A 13 81.70 44.35 -8.54
CA THR A 13 82.02 44.60 -9.96
C THR A 13 83.01 43.56 -10.49
N ASP A 14 83.25 42.48 -9.73
CA ASP A 14 84.18 41.42 -10.10
C ASP A 14 83.60 40.59 -11.26
N ALA A 15 84.46 40.12 -12.17
CA ALA A 15 84.03 39.21 -13.23
C ALA A 15 83.67 37.82 -12.66
N ILE A 16 82.64 37.19 -13.22
CA ILE A 16 82.22 35.82 -12.87
C ILE A 16 82.97 34.80 -13.73
N ASN A 17 83.48 33.73 -13.12
CA ASN A 17 84.15 32.66 -13.85
C ASN A 17 83.22 31.48 -14.18
N GLY A 18 83.71 30.53 -14.99
CA GLY A 18 82.92 29.37 -15.42
C GLY A 18 82.43 28.47 -14.29
N SER A 19 83.19 28.32 -13.19
CA SER A 19 82.76 27.49 -12.06
C SER A 19 81.57 28.08 -11.29
N GLN A 20 81.49 29.42 -11.19
CA GLN A 20 80.38 30.10 -10.55
C GLN A 20 79.10 30.03 -11.40
N LEU A 21 79.22 30.22 -12.72
CA LEU A 21 78.09 30.03 -13.64
C LEU A 21 77.62 28.58 -13.66
N TYR A 22 78.55 27.62 -13.65
CA TYR A 22 78.22 26.19 -13.56
C TYR A 22 77.46 25.86 -12.27
N ALA A 23 77.92 26.35 -11.11
CA ALA A 23 77.22 26.16 -9.84
C ALA A 23 75.78 26.71 -9.89
N THR A 24 75.57 27.89 -10.48
CA THR A 24 74.24 28.45 -10.69
C THR A 24 73.39 27.57 -11.62
N ASN A 25 73.95 27.09 -12.74
CA ASN A 25 73.23 26.22 -13.66
C ASN A 25 72.79 24.90 -13.00
N GLN A 26 73.67 24.26 -12.21
CA GLN A 26 73.30 23.07 -11.44
C GLN A 26 72.13 23.34 -10.48
N ALA A 27 72.12 24.50 -9.82
CA ALA A 27 71.01 24.89 -8.95
C ALA A 27 69.71 25.11 -9.74
N VAL A 28 69.79 25.72 -10.92
CA VAL A 28 68.63 25.91 -11.81
C VAL A 28 68.08 24.57 -12.31
N GLU A 29 68.93 23.62 -12.70
CA GLU A 29 68.51 22.29 -13.13
C GLU A 29 67.78 21.53 -12.00
N ALA A 30 68.28 21.62 -10.76
CA ALA A 30 67.62 21.03 -9.60
C ALA A 30 66.22 21.64 -9.35
N VAL A 31 66.08 22.97 -9.55
CA VAL A 31 64.79 23.66 -9.47
C VAL A 31 63.87 23.20 -10.60
N GLN A 32 64.36 23.09 -11.84
CA GLN A 32 63.58 22.60 -12.98
C GLN A 32 63.05 21.18 -12.74
N GLY A 33 63.87 20.27 -12.20
CA GLY A 33 63.43 18.93 -11.82
C GLY A 33 62.35 18.93 -10.73
N SER A 34 62.47 19.82 -9.75
CA SER A 34 61.47 19.98 -8.68
C SER A 34 60.13 20.51 -9.22
N VAL A 35 60.17 21.47 -10.16
CA VAL A 35 58.98 22.03 -10.82
C VAL A 35 58.31 20.98 -11.72
N GLY A 36 59.09 20.15 -12.42
CA GLY A 36 58.59 19.03 -13.20
C GLY A 36 57.77 18.06 -12.34
N ASN A 37 58.33 17.62 -11.20
CA ASN A 37 57.63 16.75 -10.26
C ASN A 37 56.33 17.38 -9.73
N LEU A 38 56.37 18.66 -9.35
CA LEU A 38 55.15 19.35 -8.89
C LEU A 38 54.08 19.37 -9.98
N THR A 39 54.48 19.57 -11.25
CA THR A 39 53.56 19.63 -12.38
C THR A 39 52.91 18.27 -12.66
N GLU A 40 53.65 17.18 -12.44
CA GLU A 40 53.19 15.80 -12.65
C GLU A 40 52.23 15.29 -11.57
N PHE A 41 52.49 15.61 -10.29
CA PHE A 41 51.71 15.08 -9.16
C PHE A 41 50.67 16.04 -8.58
N SER A 42 50.55 17.27 -9.11
CA SER A 42 49.54 18.23 -8.64
C SER A 42 48.24 18.14 -9.42
N VAL A 43 47.14 18.41 -8.71
CA VAL A 43 45.83 18.59 -9.35
C VAL A 43 45.70 20.03 -9.84
N GLN A 44 45.33 20.21 -11.11
CA GLN A 44 45.28 21.51 -11.77
C GLN A 44 43.92 21.75 -12.42
N TYR A 45 43.59 23.02 -12.61
CA TYR A 45 42.42 23.43 -13.41
C TYR A 45 42.63 23.13 -14.88
N ASP A 46 41.54 22.79 -15.55
CA ASP A 46 41.54 22.65 -17.00
C ASP A 46 41.81 24.02 -17.65
N LYS A 47 42.45 24.01 -18.82
CA LYS A 47 42.74 25.23 -19.59
C LYS A 47 41.77 25.38 -20.74
N ASN A 48 41.30 26.61 -20.93
CA ASN A 48 40.55 27.00 -22.11
C ASN A 48 41.48 27.10 -23.33
N PRO A 49 40.95 27.03 -24.57
CA PRO A 49 41.76 27.20 -25.79
C PRO A 49 42.53 28.52 -25.88
N ASP A 50 42.05 29.56 -25.19
CA ASP A 50 42.70 30.87 -25.09
C ASP A 50 43.83 30.93 -24.04
N GLY A 51 44.08 29.82 -23.33
CA GLY A 51 45.11 29.70 -22.31
C GLY A 51 44.67 30.12 -20.89
N THR A 52 43.43 30.57 -20.70
CA THR A 52 42.89 30.92 -19.38
C THR A 52 42.45 29.68 -18.59
N LYS A 53 42.19 29.84 -17.27
CA LYS A 53 41.66 28.76 -16.43
C LYS A 53 40.18 28.53 -16.72
N SER A 54 39.77 27.27 -16.83
CA SER A 54 38.38 26.83 -16.84
C SER A 54 37.85 26.64 -15.41
N ASN A 55 36.53 26.63 -15.26
CA ASN A 55 35.83 26.26 -14.02
C ASN A 55 35.63 24.73 -13.91
N SER A 56 36.60 23.95 -14.37
CA SER A 56 36.56 22.49 -14.34
C SER A 56 37.91 21.91 -13.92
N LEU A 57 37.85 20.70 -13.38
CA LEU A 57 38.98 19.91 -12.92
C LEU A 57 38.84 18.51 -13.52
N THR A 58 39.76 18.12 -14.40
CA THR A 58 39.82 16.75 -14.90
C THR A 58 40.87 15.97 -14.11
N LEU A 59 40.44 14.93 -13.40
CA LEU A 59 41.33 14.07 -12.63
C LEU A 59 41.90 12.98 -13.54
N VAL A 60 43.21 13.01 -13.76
CA VAL A 60 43.94 12.00 -14.54
C VAL A 60 44.95 11.35 -13.61
N GLY A 61 44.82 10.04 -13.42
CA GLY A 61 45.77 9.24 -12.64
C GLY A 61 46.96 8.78 -13.48
N GLY A 62 47.76 7.86 -12.94
CA GLY A 62 48.86 7.24 -13.69
C GLY A 62 48.39 6.41 -14.89
N ASP A 63 47.18 5.87 -14.85
CA ASP A 63 46.50 5.27 -16.00
C ASP A 63 45.42 6.23 -16.51
N VAL A 64 45.58 6.69 -17.74
CA VAL A 64 44.67 7.63 -18.41
C VAL A 64 43.27 7.03 -18.67
N ASN A 65 43.13 5.71 -18.56
CA ASN A 65 41.87 4.99 -18.79
C ASN A 65 41.16 4.60 -17.49
N ALA A 66 41.76 4.86 -16.33
CA ALA A 66 41.20 4.51 -15.03
C ALA A 66 40.67 5.76 -14.30
N PRO A 67 39.51 5.66 -13.61
CA PRO A 67 39.01 6.77 -12.80
C PRO A 67 39.86 6.98 -11.55
N VAL A 68 39.96 8.23 -11.11
CA VAL A 68 40.63 8.60 -9.85
C VAL A 68 39.63 8.52 -8.69
N VAL A 69 39.98 7.77 -7.64
CA VAL A 69 39.16 7.67 -6.42
C VAL A 69 39.62 8.73 -5.42
N ILE A 70 38.70 9.59 -4.99
CA ILE A 70 38.95 10.63 -3.99
C ILE A 70 38.63 10.08 -2.60
N HIS A 71 39.62 10.06 -1.73
CA HIS A 71 39.51 9.53 -0.37
C HIS A 71 39.51 10.65 0.66
N ASN A 72 39.09 10.33 1.89
CA ASN A 72 39.05 11.28 3.01
C ASN A 72 38.18 12.53 2.71
N VAL A 73 37.12 12.35 1.91
CA VAL A 73 36.12 13.38 1.65
C VAL A 73 35.20 13.46 2.87
N GLY A 74 35.25 14.60 3.57
CA GLY A 74 34.35 14.89 4.68
C GLY A 74 32.89 14.92 4.22
N ALA A 75 31.97 14.83 5.18
CA ALA A 75 30.55 14.97 4.87
C ALA A 75 30.26 16.39 4.36
N GLY A 76 29.62 16.50 3.20
CA GLY A 76 29.18 17.79 2.66
C GLY A 76 28.11 18.44 3.53
N THR A 77 28.20 19.75 3.69
CA THR A 77 27.31 20.56 4.54
C THR A 77 26.51 21.59 3.75
N ALA A 78 27.09 22.18 2.71
CA ALA A 78 26.41 23.04 1.75
C ALA A 78 25.90 22.23 0.55
N ASP A 79 24.90 22.77 -0.15
CA ASP A 79 24.30 22.11 -1.32
C ASP A 79 25.28 21.85 -2.46
N THR A 80 26.40 22.58 -2.51
CA THR A 80 27.45 22.47 -3.52
C THR A 80 28.66 21.65 -3.05
N ASP A 81 28.62 21.08 -1.85
CA ASP A 81 29.69 20.24 -1.34
C ASP A 81 29.66 18.85 -1.99
N ALA A 82 30.82 18.22 -2.08
CA ALA A 82 30.89 16.82 -2.50
C ALA A 82 30.23 15.91 -1.45
N VAL A 83 29.43 14.95 -1.92
CA VAL A 83 28.79 13.94 -1.07
C VAL A 83 29.72 12.74 -0.93
N ASN A 84 29.97 12.29 0.30
CA ASN A 84 30.72 11.06 0.52
C ASN A 84 29.83 9.81 0.52
N VAL A 85 30.43 8.62 0.44
CA VAL A 85 29.70 7.34 0.34
C VAL A 85 28.81 7.08 1.56
N GLN A 86 29.22 7.54 2.74
CA GLN A 86 28.42 7.40 3.96
C GLN A 86 27.10 8.18 3.85
N GLN A 87 27.16 9.45 3.41
CA GLN A 87 25.96 10.28 3.21
C GLN A 87 25.01 9.68 2.17
N LEU A 88 25.55 9.16 1.06
CA LEU A 88 24.75 8.47 0.04
C LEU A 88 24.02 7.25 0.63
N ASN A 89 24.73 6.39 1.37
CA ASN A 89 24.16 5.19 1.97
C ASN A 89 23.09 5.52 3.02
N LEU A 90 23.30 6.57 3.83
CA LEU A 90 22.31 7.05 4.80
C LEU A 90 21.05 7.60 4.13
N GLY A 91 21.22 8.36 3.04
CA GLY A 91 20.10 8.84 2.23
C GLY A 91 19.30 7.67 1.65
N LEU A 92 19.98 6.68 1.07
CA LEU A 92 19.34 5.50 0.49
C LEU A 92 18.59 4.66 1.53
N ALA A 93 19.19 4.46 2.72
CA ALA A 93 18.53 3.79 3.84
C ALA A 93 17.27 4.53 4.30
N THR A 94 17.35 5.85 4.43
CA THR A 94 16.20 6.70 4.78
C THR A 94 15.08 6.60 3.76
N THR A 95 15.40 6.65 2.46
CA THR A 95 14.40 6.49 1.38
C THR A 95 13.76 5.10 1.40
N LEU A 96 14.55 4.06 1.66
CA LEU A 96 14.05 2.69 1.73
C LEU A 96 13.09 2.50 2.92
N ASP A 97 13.43 3.05 4.08
CA ASP A 97 12.58 2.97 5.29
C ASP A 97 11.29 3.78 5.14
N ASN A 98 11.35 4.97 4.53
CA ASN A 98 10.15 5.74 4.17
C ASN A 98 9.24 4.96 3.22
N SER A 99 9.82 4.27 2.23
CA SER A 99 9.06 3.47 1.27
C SER A 99 8.38 2.28 1.95
N LYS A 100 9.10 1.53 2.80
CA LYS A 100 8.51 0.43 3.58
C LYS A 100 7.39 0.91 4.49
N THR A 101 7.59 2.04 5.16
CA THR A 101 6.57 2.65 6.03
C THR A 101 5.32 3.01 5.25
N TYR A 102 5.48 3.65 4.08
CA TYR A 102 4.37 3.98 3.19
C TYR A 102 3.61 2.72 2.73
N THR A 103 4.31 1.69 2.24
CA THR A 103 3.68 0.44 1.80
C THR A 103 2.95 -0.26 2.95
N ASN A 104 3.55 -0.31 4.15
CA ASN A 104 2.92 -0.88 5.33
C ASN A 104 1.65 -0.12 5.73
N GLN A 105 1.68 1.22 5.66
CA GLN A 105 0.53 2.06 5.96
C GLN A 105 -0.62 1.81 4.98
N VAL A 106 -0.32 1.75 3.68
CA VAL A 106 -1.31 1.44 2.65
C VAL A 106 -1.88 0.05 2.85
N ALA A 107 -1.02 -0.97 3.06
CA ALA A 107 -1.47 -2.35 3.30
C ALA A 107 -2.39 -2.45 4.53
N ALA A 108 -2.01 -1.82 5.65
CA ALA A 108 -2.83 -1.78 6.85
C ALA A 108 -4.18 -1.09 6.60
N THR A 109 -4.17 0.05 5.89
CA THR A 109 -5.39 0.80 5.57
C THR A 109 -6.33 0.01 4.65
N THR A 110 -5.80 -0.61 3.60
CA THR A 110 -6.59 -1.44 2.67
C THR A 110 -7.17 -2.66 3.36
N LEU A 111 -6.40 -3.33 4.23
CA LEU A 111 -6.90 -4.47 5.02
C LEU A 111 -8.02 -4.05 5.98
N GLN A 112 -7.85 -2.91 6.67
CA GLN A 112 -8.88 -2.36 7.54
C GLN A 112 -10.17 -2.01 6.78
N GLN A 113 -10.06 -1.40 5.60
CA GLN A 113 -11.21 -1.08 4.75
C GLN A 113 -11.92 -2.35 4.25
N ALA A 114 -11.16 -3.37 3.83
CA ALA A 114 -11.72 -4.64 3.37
C ALA A 114 -12.44 -5.40 4.51
N ASN A 115 -11.85 -5.41 5.71
CA ASN A 115 -12.49 -6.01 6.88
C ASN A 115 -13.76 -5.26 7.27
N ALA A 116 -13.73 -3.92 7.35
CA ALA A 116 -14.91 -3.12 7.65
C ALA A 116 -16.04 -3.31 6.62
N TYR A 117 -15.69 -3.43 5.34
CA TYR A 117 -16.66 -3.74 4.29
C TYR A 117 -17.28 -5.13 4.48
N THR A 118 -16.44 -6.13 4.76
CA THR A 118 -16.87 -7.52 4.99
C THR A 118 -17.76 -7.61 6.23
N ASP A 119 -17.40 -6.95 7.33
CA ASP A 119 -18.17 -6.90 8.56
C ASP A 119 -19.54 -6.25 8.35
N SER A 120 -19.60 -5.17 7.56
CA SER A 120 -20.85 -4.52 7.19
C SER A 120 -21.77 -5.46 6.38
N LYS A 121 -21.21 -6.17 5.40
CA LYS A 121 -21.96 -7.15 4.60
C LYS A 121 -22.39 -8.36 5.42
N LEU A 122 -21.54 -8.87 6.30
CA LEU A 122 -21.87 -9.97 7.19
C LEU A 122 -22.95 -9.57 8.19
N SER A 123 -22.91 -8.35 8.70
CA SER A 123 -23.94 -7.80 9.58
C SER A 123 -25.29 -7.69 8.86
N GLN A 124 -25.32 -7.16 7.64
CA GLN A 124 -26.51 -7.13 6.78
C GLN A 124 -27.07 -8.55 6.58
N LEU A 125 -26.23 -9.49 6.16
CA LEU A 125 -26.64 -10.88 5.98
C LEU A 125 -27.18 -11.52 7.26
N ASN A 126 -26.62 -11.19 8.43
CA ASN A 126 -27.09 -11.72 9.71
C ASN A 126 -28.47 -11.17 10.09
N MET A 127 -28.77 -9.90 9.74
CA MET A 127 -30.10 -9.32 9.92
C MET A 127 -31.12 -9.97 8.97
N ASP A 128 -30.80 -10.05 7.67
CA ASP A 128 -31.67 -10.67 6.66
C ASP A 128 -31.95 -12.15 7.00
N MET A 129 -30.93 -12.88 7.46
CA MET A 129 -31.08 -14.26 7.93
C MET A 129 -31.96 -14.34 9.19
N GLY A 130 -31.89 -13.34 10.07
CA GLY A 130 -32.78 -13.21 11.23
C GLY A 130 -34.23 -13.04 10.81
N GLU A 131 -34.48 -12.16 9.85
CA GLU A 131 -35.80 -11.90 9.26
C GLU A 131 -36.36 -13.15 8.57
N ALA A 132 -35.59 -13.79 7.69
CA ALA A 132 -35.99 -15.03 7.02
C ALA A 132 -36.30 -16.16 8.02
N LYS A 133 -35.54 -16.26 9.12
CA LYS A 133 -35.84 -17.19 10.21
C LYS A 133 -37.13 -16.83 10.95
N GLY A 134 -37.43 -15.54 11.12
CA GLY A 134 -38.69 -15.05 11.68
C GLY A 134 -39.87 -15.44 10.79
N GLU A 135 -39.80 -15.12 9.50
CA GLU A 135 -40.83 -15.44 8.51
C GLU A 135 -41.08 -16.96 8.43
N ALA A 136 -40.02 -17.78 8.41
CA ALA A 136 -40.15 -19.23 8.42
C ALA A 136 -40.84 -19.77 9.69
N ARG A 137 -40.57 -19.16 10.86
CA ARG A 137 -41.26 -19.54 12.12
C ARG A 137 -42.72 -19.11 12.12
N GLN A 138 -43.03 -17.94 11.57
CA GLN A 138 -44.41 -17.47 11.39
C GLN A 138 -45.18 -18.40 10.46
N ALA A 139 -44.59 -18.83 9.34
CA ALA A 139 -45.20 -19.81 8.44
C ALA A 139 -45.49 -21.15 9.14
N ALA A 140 -44.59 -21.63 10.01
CA ALA A 140 -44.83 -22.82 10.82
C ALA A 140 -46.00 -22.62 11.80
N ALA A 141 -46.08 -21.47 12.48
CA ALA A 141 -47.21 -21.13 13.35
C ALA A 141 -48.53 -21.04 12.57
N ILE A 142 -48.52 -20.43 11.37
CA ILE A 142 -49.65 -20.39 10.45
C ILE A 142 -50.12 -21.81 10.11
N GLY A 143 -49.19 -22.70 9.74
CA GLY A 143 -49.50 -24.09 9.42
C GLY A 143 -50.17 -24.81 10.58
N LEU A 144 -49.69 -24.60 11.81
CA LEU A 144 -50.33 -25.15 13.02
C LEU A 144 -51.72 -24.56 13.25
N ALA A 145 -51.90 -23.25 13.08
CA ALA A 145 -53.19 -22.58 13.23
C ALA A 145 -54.21 -23.10 12.20
N ALA A 146 -53.83 -23.19 10.94
CA ALA A 146 -54.68 -23.72 9.86
C ALA A 146 -55.03 -25.19 10.09
N ALA A 147 -54.08 -26.01 10.51
CA ALA A 147 -54.30 -27.44 10.79
C ALA A 147 -55.21 -27.69 12.00
N SER A 148 -55.34 -26.71 12.90
CA SER A 148 -56.25 -26.78 14.05
C SER A 148 -57.72 -26.51 13.70
N LEU A 149 -58.02 -26.03 12.49
CA LEU A 149 -59.39 -25.79 12.05
C LEU A 149 -60.16 -27.11 11.91
N ARG A 150 -61.42 -27.09 12.37
CA ARG A 150 -62.35 -28.23 12.32
C ARG A 150 -63.70 -27.73 11.81
N TYR A 151 -64.27 -28.46 10.86
CA TYR A 151 -65.52 -28.11 10.18
C TYR A 151 -66.60 -29.14 10.47
N ASP A 152 -67.86 -28.76 10.32
CA ASP A 152 -69.00 -29.66 10.55
C ASP A 152 -69.20 -30.57 9.34
N ASP A 153 -69.19 -31.89 9.57
CA ASP A 153 -69.30 -32.92 8.54
C ASP A 153 -70.74 -33.30 8.19
N ARG A 154 -71.75 -32.65 8.80
CA ARG A 154 -73.16 -32.95 8.51
C ARG A 154 -73.59 -32.44 7.12
N PRO A 155 -74.36 -33.22 6.35
CA PRO A 155 -74.78 -32.82 5.00
C PRO A 155 -75.58 -31.52 4.97
N GLY A 156 -75.31 -30.68 3.96
CA GLY A 156 -75.98 -29.40 3.74
C GLY A 156 -75.63 -28.30 4.76
N LYS A 157 -74.57 -28.47 5.57
CA LYS A 157 -74.15 -27.47 6.57
C LYS A 157 -73.00 -26.60 6.08
N LEU A 158 -73.16 -25.29 6.30
CA LEU A 158 -72.07 -24.33 6.33
C LEU A 158 -71.54 -24.25 7.77
N SER A 159 -70.22 -24.28 7.93
CA SER A 159 -69.55 -24.18 9.23
C SER A 159 -68.44 -23.14 9.18
N VAL A 160 -68.14 -22.53 10.33
CA VAL A 160 -67.02 -21.62 10.52
C VAL A 160 -66.11 -22.13 11.62
N ALA A 161 -64.82 -21.90 11.49
CA ALA A 161 -63.78 -22.37 12.40
C ALA A 161 -62.78 -21.26 12.70
N ALA A 162 -62.22 -21.27 13.91
CA ALA A 162 -61.11 -20.43 14.31
C ALA A 162 -60.05 -21.31 14.98
N GLY A 163 -58.78 -21.00 14.74
CA GLY A 163 -57.63 -21.79 15.16
C GLY A 163 -56.45 -20.91 15.51
N GLY A 164 -55.55 -21.42 16.33
CA GLY A 164 -54.35 -20.71 16.77
C GLY A 164 -53.13 -21.61 16.69
N GLY A 165 -51.99 -21.03 16.37
CA GLY A 165 -50.72 -21.72 16.27
C GLY A 165 -49.62 -20.93 16.95
N TYR A 166 -48.71 -21.62 17.62
CA TYR A 166 -47.56 -21.01 18.26
C TYR A 166 -46.32 -21.85 17.99
N TRP A 167 -45.26 -21.23 17.47
CA TRP A 167 -44.01 -21.92 17.17
C TRP A 167 -42.80 -21.01 17.44
N ARG A 168 -41.92 -21.45 18.36
CA ARG A 168 -40.62 -20.82 18.66
C ARG A 168 -40.66 -19.28 18.76
N GLY A 169 -41.63 -18.75 19.51
CA GLY A 169 -41.78 -17.30 19.74
C GLY A 169 -42.77 -16.60 18.83
N GLU A 170 -43.17 -17.22 17.71
CA GLU A 170 -44.14 -16.65 16.75
C GLU A 170 -45.53 -17.23 16.96
N GLY A 171 -46.55 -16.37 16.90
CA GLY A 171 -47.95 -16.73 17.02
C GLY A 171 -48.72 -16.47 15.73
N ALA A 172 -49.70 -17.31 15.43
CA ALA A 172 -50.58 -17.18 14.28
C ALA A 172 -52.03 -17.47 14.64
N VAL A 173 -52.94 -16.82 13.92
CA VAL A 173 -54.38 -17.06 14.02
C VAL A 173 -54.91 -17.46 12.65
N ALA A 174 -55.83 -18.42 12.63
CA ALA A 174 -56.51 -18.91 11.45
C ALA A 174 -58.01 -18.82 11.62
N PHE A 175 -58.71 -18.51 10.54
CA PHE A 175 -60.15 -18.55 10.44
C PHE A 175 -60.52 -19.26 9.15
N GLY A 176 -61.65 -19.97 9.12
CA GLY A 176 -62.10 -20.59 7.89
C GLY A 176 -63.58 -20.90 7.88
N ALA A 177 -64.09 -21.16 6.69
CA ALA A 177 -65.43 -21.65 6.45
C ALA A 177 -65.37 -22.96 5.66
N GLY A 178 -66.24 -23.90 6.00
CA GLY A 178 -66.35 -25.20 5.36
C GLY A 178 -67.79 -25.50 4.96
N TYR A 179 -67.97 -26.14 3.81
CA TYR A 179 -69.25 -26.60 3.31
C TYR A 179 -69.21 -28.09 2.98
N THR A 180 -70.21 -28.82 3.46
CA THR A 180 -70.43 -30.24 3.14
C THR A 180 -71.65 -30.36 2.25
N SER A 181 -71.50 -31.01 1.10
CA SER A 181 -72.58 -31.25 0.13
C SER A 181 -73.77 -31.98 0.75
N GLU A 182 -74.98 -31.76 0.22
CA GLU A 182 -76.21 -32.40 0.68
C GLU A 182 -76.19 -33.93 0.61
N ASP A 183 -75.43 -34.49 -0.33
CA ASP A 183 -75.22 -35.94 -0.45
C ASP A 183 -74.13 -36.47 0.52
N GLY A 184 -73.47 -35.58 1.27
CA GLY A 184 -72.35 -35.91 2.18
C GLY A 184 -71.07 -36.40 1.48
N ARG A 185 -71.08 -36.49 0.14
CA ARG A 185 -70.00 -37.07 -0.68
C ARG A 185 -68.85 -36.11 -0.98
N ALA A 186 -69.08 -34.81 -0.92
CA ALA A 186 -68.07 -33.78 -1.18
C ALA A 186 -67.99 -32.78 -0.03
N ARG A 187 -66.76 -32.39 0.32
CA ARG A 187 -66.49 -31.31 1.29
C ARG A 187 -65.53 -30.30 0.68
N ALA A 188 -65.78 -29.02 0.94
CA ALA A 188 -64.89 -27.93 0.57
C ALA A 188 -64.63 -27.04 1.79
N ASN A 189 -63.43 -26.49 1.91
CA ASN A 189 -63.11 -25.47 2.90
C ASN A 189 -62.27 -24.34 2.30
N LEU A 190 -62.35 -23.19 2.94
CA LEU A 190 -61.57 -21.99 2.69
C LEU A 190 -61.11 -21.44 4.04
N SER A 191 -59.83 -21.13 4.16
CA SER A 191 -59.23 -20.57 5.36
C SER A 191 -58.36 -19.37 5.06
N GLY A 192 -58.40 -18.36 5.92
CA GLY A 192 -57.47 -17.24 5.99
C GLY A 192 -56.67 -17.32 7.29
N THR A 193 -55.39 -16.98 7.23
CA THR A 193 -54.47 -17.03 8.36
C THR A 193 -53.67 -15.75 8.42
N THR A 194 -53.22 -15.36 9.62
CA THR A 194 -52.35 -14.20 9.82
C THR A 194 -51.34 -14.45 10.93
N ALA A 195 -50.11 -13.99 10.73
CA ALA A 195 -49.03 -13.98 11.71
C ALA A 195 -48.08 -12.81 11.41
N GLY A 196 -47.64 -12.10 12.44
CA GLY A 196 -46.58 -11.08 12.31
C GLY A 196 -46.85 -9.95 11.30
N GLY A 197 -48.12 -9.64 10.99
CA GLY A 197 -48.49 -8.63 9.99
C GLY A 197 -48.64 -9.15 8.56
N HIS A 198 -48.34 -10.44 8.32
CA HIS A 198 -48.57 -11.13 7.06
C HIS A 198 -49.88 -11.94 7.11
N TRP A 199 -50.47 -12.20 5.95
CA TRP A 199 -51.67 -13.04 5.82
C TRP A 199 -51.47 -14.08 4.72
N GLY A 200 -52.13 -15.23 4.87
CA GLY A 200 -52.12 -16.32 3.91
C GLY A 200 -53.50 -16.93 3.76
N VAL A 201 -53.79 -17.49 2.59
CA VAL A 201 -55.07 -18.14 2.29
C VAL A 201 -54.84 -19.57 1.83
N GLY A 202 -55.75 -20.47 2.20
CA GLY A 202 -55.73 -21.87 1.82
C GLY A 202 -57.14 -22.37 1.53
N ALA A 203 -57.27 -23.31 0.60
CA ALA A 203 -58.53 -23.96 0.27
C ALA A 203 -58.30 -25.46 0.06
N GLY A 204 -59.29 -26.27 0.37
CA GLY A 204 -59.23 -27.72 0.24
C GLY A 204 -60.56 -28.30 -0.20
N VAL A 205 -60.51 -29.35 -1.03
CA VAL A 205 -61.67 -30.14 -1.44
C VAL A 205 -61.39 -31.62 -1.20
N SER A 206 -62.41 -32.37 -0.78
CA SER A 206 -62.31 -33.81 -0.58
C SER A 206 -63.59 -34.51 -1.06
N PHE A 207 -63.44 -35.72 -1.59
CA PHE A 207 -64.52 -36.54 -2.12
C PHE A 207 -64.47 -37.94 -1.51
N THR A 208 -65.63 -38.49 -1.15
CA THR A 208 -65.76 -39.87 -0.65
C THR A 208 -66.30 -40.76 -1.77
N LEU A 209 -65.56 -41.82 -2.11
CA LEU A 209 -65.89 -42.76 -3.20
C LEU A 209 -66.33 -44.11 -2.58
N ASN A 210 -67.62 -44.24 -2.27
CA ASN A 210 -68.28 -45.52 -1.98
C ASN A 210 -69.79 -45.43 -2.25
#